data_AF-A0A8X7WF80-F1
#
_entry.id   AF-A0A8X7WF80-F1
#
_cell.length_a   1.000
_cell.length_b   1.000
_cell.length_c   1.000
_cell.angle_alpha   90.00
_cell.angle_beta   90.00
_cell.angle_gamma   90.00
#
_symmetry.space_group_name_H-M   'P 1'
#
loop_
_entity.id
_entity.type
_entity.pdbx_description
1 polymer ?
#
loop_
_entity_poly.entity_id
_entity_poly.type
_entity_poly.pdbx_seq_one_letter_code
_entity_poly.pdbx_strand_id
1 'polypeptide(L)'
;MDAILQVPADGFKLDNSSGSCCKPGKTLDSGTRPFTCFYESKNPSPTESTECSEYHPVLKYINDMLMEEDLEGQSCMLEDSLALQAAQRSFFEVLQEAQTPPPSMTGLLQPTSEESTRRYRLRDDDDLEGGRRSKLPAISTVDELAENMEEVLLVCENNNHGEATLNKPGRAKGSPNRTKPQKSDQAVDMRNLLMQCAEAVASFDQKRASEKLEEIRAHSSSHGDATQRLGYHFAEALEARINGKMKTPISATFSGTSMVDILTAYKEFVQACPTIIMCYYTSNRTIIELASKATTLHIVDFGIFYGFQWPCLIKALSRRPGGPPMLRVTGIELPQSGFRPSERVEETGRRLKRFCDKFKVPFEYNFIAKNWETITLDELVINSGETTVVNCILRLHYTPDETVSLDSPRDTVLKLFRDINPDLFVFAEIHGMYNSPFFLTRFREALFHCSSLFDMFETTLSEETGCRSLVERELVTRDAMSVIACEGPERFARPETYKQWQVRIMRAGFRPTKLNKQIMKEGKELMRERYHKDFVIDNDNYWMFQGWKGRVLYALSFWKPAKKQ
;
A
#
# COMPACT_ATOMS: atom_id res chain seq x y z
N MET A 1 2.22 17.28 43.41
CA MET A 1 2.74 16.61 42.19
C MET A 1 2.02 17.28 41.04
N ASP A 2 2.48 18.47 40.68
CA ASP A 2 1.85 19.36 39.70
C ASP A 2 2.97 20.14 39.00
N ALA A 3 2.68 20.72 37.83
CA ALA A 3 3.59 21.47 36.95
C ALA A 3 4.50 20.69 35.98
N ILE A 4 3.93 19.75 35.19
CA ILE A 4 4.45 19.41 33.84
C ILE A 4 3.29 19.31 32.82
N LEU A 5 2.51 20.39 32.66
CA LEU A 5 1.50 20.52 31.60
C LEU A 5 1.41 21.95 31.05
N GLN A 6 2.51 22.45 30.46
CA GLN A 6 2.49 23.59 29.55
C GLN A 6 3.43 23.34 28.37
N VAL A 7 2.84 23.15 27.19
CA VAL A 7 3.53 23.19 25.89
C VAL A 7 2.74 24.18 25.02
N PRO A 8 3.34 25.31 24.58
CA PRO A 8 2.65 26.29 23.74
C PRO A 8 2.23 25.70 22.40
N ALA A 9 1.02 26.04 21.96
CA ALA A 9 0.47 25.62 20.67
C ALA A 9 0.74 26.67 19.57
N ASP A 10 2.02 27.00 19.36
CA ASP A 10 2.45 27.90 18.28
C ASP A 10 2.77 27.13 17.00
N GLY A 11 2.02 27.41 15.94
CA GLY A 11 2.25 26.84 14.62
C GLY A 11 3.44 27.50 13.91
N PHE A 12 4.29 26.70 13.27
CA PHE A 12 5.44 27.21 12.50
C PHE A 12 4.98 28.18 11.40
N LYS A 13 5.51 29.42 11.47
CA LYS A 13 5.57 30.32 10.32
C LYS A 13 6.93 30.19 9.65
N LEU A 14 6.96 30.26 8.32
CA LEU A 14 8.17 30.41 7.53
C LEU A 14 8.51 31.90 7.41
N ASP A 15 9.55 32.36 8.11
CA ASP A 15 10.02 33.74 8.02
C ASP A 15 10.84 33.97 6.75
N ASN A 16 10.21 34.60 5.75
CA ASN A 16 10.89 35.12 4.57
C ASN A 16 11.65 36.41 4.90
N SER A 17 12.95 36.31 5.20
CA SER A 17 13.85 37.45 5.40
C SER A 17 14.91 37.55 4.29
N SER A 18 14.70 38.46 3.34
CA SER A 18 15.64 38.74 2.24
C SER A 18 16.75 39.71 2.67
N GLY A 19 17.96 39.17 2.90
CA GLY A 19 19.15 39.96 3.25
C GLY A 19 19.78 40.68 2.05
N SER A 20 20.10 41.97 2.21
CA SER A 20 20.59 42.83 1.11
C SER A 20 22.10 42.76 0.86
N CYS A 21 22.45 42.55 -0.41
CA CYS A 21 23.60 43.03 -1.17
C CYS A 21 24.80 43.70 -0.45
N CYS A 22 26.01 43.23 -0.77
CA CYS A 22 27.26 44.01 -0.69
C CYS A 22 28.11 43.80 -1.96
N LYS A 23 28.82 44.83 -2.42
CA LYS A 23 29.84 44.83 -3.50
C LYS A 23 31.16 45.36 -2.92
N PRO A 24 32.34 44.91 -3.40
CA PRO A 24 33.02 45.44 -4.61
C PRO A 24 33.55 44.30 -5.52
N GLY A 25 34.32 44.47 -6.61
CA GLY A 25 34.94 45.63 -7.30
C GLY A 25 35.52 45.19 -8.67
N LYS A 26 36.16 46.08 -9.46
CA LYS A 26 36.67 45.78 -10.82
C LYS A 26 38.20 45.93 -10.97
N THR A 27 38.83 45.04 -11.74
CA THR A 27 40.03 45.19 -12.64
C THR A 27 40.21 43.82 -13.38
N LEU A 28 40.59 43.65 -14.67
CA LEU A 28 41.72 44.13 -15.49
C LEU A 28 43.12 43.67 -14.99
N ASP A 29 44.16 43.37 -15.79
CA ASP A 29 44.34 42.90 -17.20
C ASP A 29 45.88 42.62 -17.42
N SER A 30 46.43 41.91 -18.43
CA SER A 30 46.06 40.70 -19.20
C SER A 30 47.29 40.22 -20.04
N GLY A 31 47.21 39.08 -20.76
CA GLY A 31 48.24 38.58 -21.71
C GLY A 31 49.21 37.50 -21.16
N THR A 32 49.97 36.71 -21.95
CA THR A 32 50.08 36.57 -23.44
C THR A 32 50.53 35.13 -23.81
N ARG A 33 50.31 34.70 -25.07
CA ARG A 33 50.56 33.34 -25.64
C ARG A 33 52.05 33.04 -25.92
N PRO A 34 52.41 31.79 -26.33
CA PRO A 34 52.36 31.47 -27.76
C PRO A 34 51.80 30.08 -28.15
N PHE A 35 51.61 29.93 -29.47
CA PHE A 35 51.25 28.77 -30.32
C PHE A 35 51.90 27.41 -29.94
N THR A 36 51.37 26.25 -30.35
CA THR A 36 50.35 25.93 -31.40
C THR A 36 49.35 24.84 -30.84
N CYS A 37 48.60 23.96 -31.54
CA CYS A 37 48.52 23.49 -32.94
C CYS A 37 47.09 23.05 -33.35
N PHE A 38 46.97 22.19 -34.39
CA PHE A 38 45.72 21.68 -34.98
C PHE A 38 44.77 20.93 -34.02
N TYR A 39 43.47 21.13 -34.23
CA TYR A 39 42.41 20.16 -33.89
C TYR A 39 41.47 19.98 -35.09
N GLU A 40 41.61 18.86 -35.79
CA GLU A 40 40.50 18.29 -36.57
C GLU A 40 39.83 17.26 -35.65
N SER A 41 38.57 17.48 -35.28
CA SER A 41 37.80 16.52 -34.49
C SER A 41 36.37 16.47 -34.99
N LYS A 42 35.94 15.26 -35.38
CA LYS A 42 34.54 14.95 -35.66
C LYS A 42 33.79 14.90 -34.33
N ASN A 43 32.53 15.31 -34.34
CA ASN A 43 31.65 15.17 -33.17
C ASN A 43 31.54 13.69 -32.74
N PRO A 44 31.82 13.32 -31.49
CA PRO A 44 31.12 12.25 -30.82
C PRO A 44 29.75 12.76 -30.35
N SER A 45 28.69 11.98 -30.55
CA SER A 45 27.38 12.22 -29.93
C SER A 45 27.44 12.04 -28.41
N PRO A 46 26.62 12.75 -27.62
CA PRO A 46 26.51 12.49 -26.18
C PRO A 46 25.90 11.10 -25.95
N THR A 47 26.62 10.23 -25.25
CA THR A 47 26.20 8.86 -24.92
C THR A 47 25.31 8.84 -23.67
N GLU A 48 24.12 8.26 -23.81
CA GLU A 48 23.40 7.47 -22.79
C GLU A 48 23.36 8.04 -21.35
N SER A 49 22.42 8.95 -21.09
CA SER A 49 21.98 9.31 -19.73
C SER A 49 20.87 8.37 -19.22
N THR A 50 21.12 7.05 -19.23
CA THR A 50 20.09 6.01 -19.05
C THR A 50 19.89 5.56 -17.59
N GLU A 51 19.80 6.50 -16.64
CA GLU A 51 19.63 6.22 -15.21
C GLU A 51 18.39 6.91 -14.57
N CYS A 52 17.19 6.76 -15.16
CA CYS A 52 15.93 7.16 -14.50
C CYS A 52 14.76 6.18 -14.74
N SER A 53 14.96 4.89 -14.42
CA SER A 53 13.89 3.87 -14.48
C SER A 53 13.97 2.81 -13.36
N GLU A 54 14.05 3.28 -12.11
CA GLU A 54 13.83 2.46 -10.90
C GLU A 54 12.33 2.28 -10.56
N TYR A 55 11.41 2.99 -11.24
CA TYR A 55 9.98 3.08 -10.88
C TYR A 55 9.06 2.12 -11.62
N HIS A 56 9.42 1.77 -12.86
CA HIS A 56 8.63 0.86 -13.68
C HIS A 56 8.34 -0.51 -13.00
N PRO A 57 9.27 -1.13 -12.24
CA PRO A 57 9.01 -2.46 -11.66
C PRO A 57 7.82 -2.53 -10.70
N VAL A 58 7.48 -1.48 -9.96
CA VAL A 58 6.32 -1.50 -9.04
C VAL A 58 5.01 -1.49 -9.84
N LEU A 59 4.86 -0.55 -10.77
CA LEU A 59 3.68 -0.47 -11.63
C LEU A 59 3.55 -1.69 -12.55
N LYS A 60 4.66 -2.23 -13.05
CA LYS A 60 4.69 -3.49 -13.80
C LYS A 60 4.23 -4.66 -12.94
N TYR A 61 4.78 -4.83 -11.74
CA TYR A 61 4.38 -5.92 -10.84
C TYR A 61 2.88 -5.84 -10.45
N ILE A 62 2.32 -4.64 -10.25
CA ILE A 62 0.87 -4.48 -10.02
C ILE A 62 0.06 -4.85 -11.27
N ASN A 63 0.51 -4.47 -12.48
CA ASN A 63 -0.16 -4.87 -13.72
C ASN A 63 -0.04 -6.39 -13.94
N ASP A 64 1.14 -6.98 -13.73
CA ASP A 64 1.37 -8.42 -13.82
C ASP A 64 0.42 -9.17 -12.88
N MET A 65 0.25 -8.70 -11.63
CA MET A 65 -0.76 -9.23 -10.68
C MET A 65 -2.21 -9.04 -11.15
N LEU A 66 -2.57 -7.87 -11.68
CA LEU A 66 -3.92 -7.65 -12.22
C LEU A 66 -4.25 -8.63 -13.36
N MET A 67 -3.28 -8.90 -14.25
CA MET A 67 -3.44 -9.91 -15.30
C MET A 67 -3.50 -11.34 -14.75
N GLU A 68 -2.75 -11.68 -13.70
CA GLU A 68 -2.86 -12.98 -13.01
C GLU A 68 -4.28 -13.17 -12.42
N GLU A 69 -4.80 -12.18 -11.68
CA GLU A 69 -6.11 -12.26 -11.02
C GLU A 69 -7.27 -12.26 -12.02
N ASP A 70 -7.19 -11.52 -13.14
CA ASP A 70 -8.17 -11.58 -14.24
C ASP A 70 -8.21 -12.97 -14.91
N LEU A 71 -7.07 -13.64 -15.04
CA LEU A 71 -6.97 -14.99 -15.60
C LEU A 71 -7.45 -16.06 -14.61
N GLU A 72 -7.11 -15.94 -13.32
CA GLU A 72 -7.66 -16.82 -12.27
C GLU A 72 -9.18 -16.63 -12.13
N GLY A 73 -9.70 -15.42 -12.27
CA GLY A 73 -11.13 -15.12 -12.33
C GLY A 73 -11.85 -15.78 -13.51
N GLN A 74 -11.23 -15.81 -14.70
CA GLN A 74 -11.77 -16.57 -15.84
C GLN A 74 -11.69 -18.09 -15.60
N SER A 75 -10.62 -18.57 -14.94
CA SER A 75 -10.46 -19.99 -14.66
C SER A 75 -11.45 -20.50 -13.61
N CYS A 76 -11.68 -19.76 -12.52
CA CYS A 76 -12.64 -20.19 -11.49
C CYS A 76 -14.09 -20.18 -12.02
N MET A 77 -14.45 -19.23 -12.88
CA MET A 77 -15.76 -19.21 -13.56
C MET A 77 -15.97 -20.43 -14.47
N LEU A 78 -14.90 -20.97 -15.06
CA LEU A 78 -14.93 -22.22 -15.83
C LEU A 78 -15.00 -23.45 -14.91
N GLU A 79 -14.25 -23.48 -13.81
CA GLU A 79 -14.32 -24.58 -12.84
C GLU A 79 -15.68 -24.65 -12.13
N ASP A 80 -16.25 -23.53 -11.68
CA ASP A 80 -17.60 -23.47 -11.12
C ASP A 80 -18.65 -23.89 -12.17
N SER A 81 -18.51 -23.49 -13.43
CA SER A 81 -19.39 -23.97 -14.51
C SER A 81 -19.27 -25.48 -14.74
N LEU A 82 -18.10 -26.09 -14.55
CA LEU A 82 -17.90 -27.53 -14.67
C LEU A 82 -18.42 -28.28 -13.44
N ALA A 83 -18.20 -27.75 -12.23
CA ALA A 83 -18.73 -28.28 -10.98
C ALA A 83 -20.26 -28.23 -10.95
N LEU A 84 -20.87 -27.12 -11.41
CA LEU A 84 -22.31 -26.98 -11.54
C LEU A 84 -22.89 -27.99 -12.56
N GLN A 85 -22.22 -28.20 -13.69
CA GLN A 85 -22.62 -29.25 -14.65
C GLN A 85 -22.46 -30.66 -14.08
N ALA A 86 -21.42 -30.94 -13.30
CA ALA A 86 -21.23 -32.24 -12.64
C ALA A 86 -22.32 -32.51 -11.58
N ALA A 87 -22.62 -31.51 -10.75
CA ALA A 87 -23.72 -31.57 -9.79
C ALA A 87 -25.08 -31.74 -10.48
N GLN A 88 -25.33 -31.01 -11.57
CA GLN A 88 -26.56 -31.12 -12.36
C GLN A 88 -26.72 -32.51 -12.99
N ARG A 89 -25.63 -33.13 -13.48
CA ARG A 89 -25.65 -34.52 -14.01
C ARG A 89 -25.93 -35.52 -12.91
N SER A 90 -25.22 -35.46 -11.79
CA SER A 90 -25.44 -36.35 -10.65
C SER A 90 -26.87 -36.26 -10.10
N PHE A 91 -27.45 -35.06 -10.05
CA PHE A 91 -28.85 -34.87 -9.66
C PHE A 91 -29.83 -35.48 -10.68
N PHE A 92 -29.50 -35.46 -11.98
CA PHE A 92 -30.29 -36.09 -13.03
C PHE A 92 -30.18 -37.63 -13.01
N GLU A 93 -29.02 -38.18 -12.70
CA GLU A 93 -28.77 -39.62 -12.57
C GLU A 93 -29.61 -40.19 -11.41
N VAL A 94 -29.56 -39.57 -10.23
CA VAL A 94 -30.38 -39.94 -9.06
C VAL A 94 -31.89 -39.86 -9.36
N LEU A 95 -32.32 -38.87 -10.16
CA LEU A 95 -33.72 -38.74 -10.60
C LEU A 95 -34.16 -39.77 -11.65
N GLN A 96 -33.22 -40.44 -12.34
CA GLN A 96 -33.52 -41.57 -13.24
C GLN A 96 -33.55 -42.90 -12.48
N GLU A 97 -32.60 -43.15 -11.56
CA GLU A 97 -32.60 -44.34 -10.71
C GLU A 97 -33.92 -44.47 -9.91
N ALA A 98 -34.41 -43.35 -9.38
CA ALA A 98 -35.65 -43.25 -8.62
C ALA A 98 -36.95 -43.59 -9.40
N GLN A 99 -36.89 -43.85 -10.70
CA GLN A 99 -38.07 -44.19 -11.53
C GLN A 99 -38.22 -45.69 -11.84
N THR A 100 -37.37 -46.56 -11.27
CA THR A 100 -37.50 -48.01 -11.43
C THR A 100 -38.37 -48.65 -10.33
N PRO A 101 -39.42 -49.42 -10.66
CA PRO A 101 -40.30 -50.04 -9.66
C PRO A 101 -39.68 -51.34 -9.08
N PRO A 102 -39.86 -51.63 -7.78
CA PRO A 102 -39.25 -52.80 -7.14
C PRO A 102 -39.99 -54.12 -7.46
N PRO A 103 -39.26 -55.26 -7.54
CA PRO A 103 -39.88 -56.59 -7.65
C PRO A 103 -40.53 -57.04 -6.33
N SER A 104 -41.60 -57.84 -6.43
CA SER A 104 -42.39 -58.33 -5.30
C SER A 104 -41.73 -59.50 -4.54
N MET A 105 -41.91 -59.52 -3.22
CA MET A 105 -41.19 -60.38 -2.27
C MET A 105 -41.98 -61.65 -1.91
N THR A 106 -41.37 -62.85 -1.98
CA THR A 106 -42.02 -64.10 -1.51
C THR A 106 -41.03 -65.13 -0.95
N GLY A 107 -41.06 -65.38 0.38
CA GLY A 107 -41.12 -66.75 0.92
C GLY A 107 -39.89 -67.47 1.50
N LEU A 108 -39.87 -67.54 2.85
CA LEU A 108 -39.46 -68.67 3.73
C LEU A 108 -38.00 -69.23 3.83
N LEU A 109 -37.51 -69.17 5.08
CA LEU A 109 -36.75 -70.20 5.86
C LEU A 109 -35.22 -70.40 5.73
N GLN A 110 -34.68 -71.00 6.80
CA GLN A 110 -33.28 -71.24 7.23
C GLN A 110 -32.81 -72.70 6.92
N PRO A 111 -31.62 -73.19 7.38
CA PRO A 111 -30.22 -72.68 7.27
C PRO A 111 -29.19 -73.78 6.87
N THR A 112 -27.96 -73.41 6.45
CA THR A 112 -26.66 -74.16 6.53
C THR A 112 -25.55 -73.32 5.84
N SER A 113 -24.38 -73.02 6.42
CA SER A 113 -23.13 -73.79 6.67
C SER A 113 -22.13 -73.88 5.50
N GLU A 114 -20.83 -73.80 5.86
CA GLU A 114 -19.61 -74.21 5.11
C GLU A 114 -19.05 -73.36 3.91
N GLU A 115 -17.85 -72.81 4.18
CA GLU A 115 -16.61 -72.80 3.37
C GLU A 115 -16.54 -72.67 1.83
N SER A 116 -15.68 -71.71 1.40
CA SER A 116 -14.45 -71.95 0.59
C SER A 116 -14.27 -71.23 -0.77
N THR A 117 -13.00 -70.87 -1.01
CA THR A 117 -12.32 -70.61 -2.30
C THR A 117 -12.81 -69.54 -3.28
N ARG A 118 -12.06 -68.42 -3.27
CA ARG A 118 -11.37 -67.81 -4.44
C ARG A 118 -11.74 -68.32 -5.85
N ARG A 119 -12.10 -67.38 -6.74
CA ARG A 119 -11.38 -67.24 -8.03
C ARG A 119 -11.54 -65.84 -8.65
N TYR A 120 -10.42 -65.29 -9.14
CA TYR A 120 -10.43 -64.20 -10.11
C TYR A 120 -10.87 -64.71 -11.48
N ARG A 121 -11.49 -63.84 -12.28
CA ARG A 121 -11.30 -63.84 -13.75
C ARG A 121 -11.57 -62.47 -14.35
N LEU A 122 -10.65 -62.04 -15.22
CA LEU A 122 -10.97 -61.21 -16.39
C LEU A 122 -11.62 -62.15 -17.45
N ARG A 123 -12.15 -61.70 -18.59
CA ARG A 123 -12.21 -60.38 -19.23
C ARG A 123 -13.63 -60.25 -19.85
N ASP A 124 -13.99 -59.73 -21.01
CA ASP A 124 -13.33 -59.18 -22.22
C ASP A 124 -13.93 -57.79 -22.57
N ASP A 125 -13.57 -57.24 -23.73
CA ASP A 125 -13.92 -55.91 -24.27
C ASP A 125 -15.26 -55.87 -25.04
N ASP A 126 -15.77 -54.65 -25.31
CA ASP A 126 -16.52 -54.36 -26.54
C ASP A 126 -16.24 -52.89 -26.96
N ASP A 127 -15.81 -52.67 -28.20
CA ASP A 127 -15.26 -51.38 -28.68
C ASP A 127 -16.32 -50.46 -29.29
N LEU A 128 -16.22 -49.15 -29.04
CA LEU A 128 -16.76 -48.11 -29.94
C LEU A 128 -15.80 -46.90 -30.05
N GLU A 129 -15.09 -46.80 -31.16
CA GLU A 129 -14.19 -45.69 -31.46
C GLU A 129 -14.93 -44.35 -31.66
N GLY A 130 -14.72 -43.40 -30.75
CA GLY A 130 -15.12 -41.99 -30.86
C GLY A 130 -13.98 -41.05 -31.27
N GLY A 131 -13.15 -41.46 -32.24
CA GLY A 131 -11.83 -40.84 -32.46
C GLY A 131 -11.85 -39.38 -32.98
N ARG A 132 -11.22 -38.45 -32.23
CA ARG A 132 -10.71 -37.18 -32.78
C ARG A 132 -9.33 -36.83 -32.21
N ARG A 133 -8.35 -36.64 -33.10
CA ARG A 133 -6.97 -36.25 -32.76
C ARG A 133 -6.85 -34.73 -32.63
N SER A 134 -6.38 -34.27 -31.48
CA SER A 134 -5.50 -33.10 -31.40
C SER A 134 -4.70 -33.14 -30.10
N LYS A 135 -3.43 -33.53 -30.16
CA LYS A 135 -2.46 -33.22 -29.11
C LYS A 135 -1.92 -31.82 -29.39
N LEU A 136 -2.19 -30.87 -28.51
CA LEU A 136 -1.48 -29.59 -28.45
C LEU A 136 -0.93 -29.43 -27.02
N PRO A 137 0.31 -28.94 -26.84
CA PRO A 137 0.93 -28.82 -25.53
C PRO A 137 0.42 -27.57 -24.80
N ALA A 138 -0.11 -27.74 -23.59
CA ALA A 138 -0.55 -26.62 -22.75
C ALA A 138 0.61 -25.92 -22.00
N ILE A 139 1.77 -25.75 -22.67
CA ILE A 139 3.00 -25.18 -22.10
C ILE A 139 3.76 -24.37 -23.17
N SER A 140 3.18 -23.25 -23.63
CA SER A 140 3.92 -22.21 -24.40
C SER A 140 3.31 -20.81 -24.32
N THR A 141 1.99 -20.69 -24.12
CA THR A 141 1.27 -19.40 -24.15
C THR A 141 1.54 -18.46 -22.96
N VAL A 142 2.30 -18.89 -21.95
CA VAL A 142 2.67 -18.07 -20.79
C VAL A 142 4.05 -17.44 -20.97
N ASP A 143 4.99 -18.14 -21.61
CA ASP A 143 6.36 -17.64 -21.83
C ASP A 143 6.43 -16.65 -23.01
N GLU A 144 5.71 -16.89 -24.11
CA GLU A 144 5.72 -15.99 -25.29
C GLU A 144 5.12 -14.60 -25.02
N LEU A 145 4.29 -14.44 -23.96
CA LEU A 145 3.78 -13.13 -23.55
C LEU A 145 4.80 -12.34 -22.71
N ALA A 146 5.82 -12.99 -22.15
CA ALA A 146 6.84 -12.35 -21.35
C ALA A 146 7.85 -11.51 -22.16
N GLU A 147 8.03 -11.82 -23.45
CA GLU A 147 9.00 -11.16 -24.34
C GLU A 147 8.45 -9.86 -24.97
N ASN A 148 7.14 -9.74 -25.20
CA ASN A 148 6.51 -8.52 -25.72
C ASN A 148 6.39 -7.37 -24.69
N MET A 149 6.87 -7.57 -23.46
CA MET A 149 6.77 -6.59 -22.38
C MET A 149 8.07 -5.80 -22.10
N GLU A 150 8.93 -5.65 -23.12
CA GLU A 150 10.01 -4.65 -23.11
C GLU A 150 9.58 -3.31 -23.78
N GLU A 151 8.70 -3.34 -24.79
CA GLU A 151 8.22 -2.11 -25.46
C GLU A 151 7.30 -1.25 -24.57
N VAL A 152 6.60 -1.87 -23.62
CA VAL A 152 5.78 -1.19 -22.58
C VAL A 152 6.65 -0.49 -21.51
N LEU A 153 7.98 -0.50 -21.64
CA LEU A 153 8.88 0.35 -20.84
C LEU A 153 8.87 1.83 -21.27
N LEU A 154 8.37 2.15 -22.47
CA LEU A 154 8.46 3.48 -23.08
C LEU A 154 7.21 4.38 -22.96
N VAL A 155 6.26 4.06 -22.05
CA VAL A 155 5.10 4.94 -21.75
C VAL A 155 5.51 6.15 -20.89
N CYS A 156 6.45 6.94 -21.42
CA CYS A 156 6.85 8.28 -21.00
C CYS A 156 7.53 9.10 -22.14
N GLU A 157 7.72 8.55 -23.35
CA GLU A 157 8.24 9.31 -24.50
C GLU A 157 7.30 9.22 -25.73
N ASN A 158 6.28 10.10 -25.75
CA ASN A 158 5.98 10.98 -26.89
C ASN A 158 4.71 11.80 -26.61
N ASN A 159 4.88 13.06 -26.20
CA ASN A 159 3.80 14.07 -26.25
C ASN A 159 4.34 15.46 -26.62
N ASN A 160 5.18 15.49 -27.67
CA ASN A 160 5.45 16.66 -28.50
C ASN A 160 4.82 16.33 -29.88
N HIS A 161 3.90 17.11 -30.47
CA HIS A 161 3.77 18.56 -30.42
C HIS A 161 2.31 19.03 -30.33
N GLY A 162 2.04 19.99 -29.44
CA GLY A 162 0.91 20.91 -29.55
C GLY A 162 1.43 22.33 -29.33
N GLU A 163 1.36 23.19 -30.34
CA GLU A 163 1.90 24.55 -30.23
C GLU A 163 1.12 25.38 -29.19
N ALA A 164 1.84 25.96 -28.23
CA ALA A 164 1.30 26.89 -27.24
C ALA A 164 0.94 28.24 -27.89
N THR A 165 -0.19 28.27 -28.60
CA THR A 165 -0.70 29.46 -29.28
C THR A 165 -1.22 30.49 -28.26
N LEU A 166 -0.48 31.60 -28.10
CA LEU A 166 -0.91 32.74 -27.27
C LEU A 166 -2.16 33.41 -27.87
N ASN A 167 -3.34 32.99 -27.43
CA ASN A 167 -4.58 33.65 -27.77
C ASN A 167 -4.73 34.99 -27.03
N LYS A 168 -4.59 36.09 -27.78
CA LYS A 168 -4.88 37.47 -27.33
C LYS A 168 -6.38 37.63 -27.04
N PRO A 169 -6.78 38.55 -26.13
CA PRO A 169 -8.17 38.68 -25.71
C PRO A 169 -9.11 39.14 -26.83
N GLY A 170 -10.02 38.26 -27.24
CA GLY A 170 -11.07 38.54 -28.22
C GLY A 170 -12.19 39.41 -27.64
N ARG A 171 -12.34 40.63 -28.16
CA ARG A 171 -13.33 41.63 -27.68
C ARG A 171 -14.74 41.33 -28.22
N ALA A 172 -15.49 40.47 -27.53
CA ALA A 172 -16.89 40.21 -27.84
C ALA A 172 -17.80 41.42 -27.52
N LYS A 173 -18.76 41.71 -28.41
CA LYS A 173 -19.86 42.66 -28.15
C LYS A 173 -21.03 41.90 -27.49
N GLY A 174 -21.64 42.47 -26.46
CA GLY A 174 -22.73 41.82 -25.70
C GLY A 174 -24.14 42.27 -26.08
N SER A 175 -25.12 41.40 -25.81
CA SER A 175 -26.57 41.66 -25.62
C SER A 175 -27.28 40.32 -25.31
N PRO A 176 -28.44 40.30 -24.63
CA PRO A 176 -28.67 40.87 -23.31
C PRO A 176 -29.21 39.81 -22.31
N ASN A 177 -29.46 40.23 -21.07
CA ASN A 177 -29.85 39.39 -19.92
C ASN A 177 -30.95 38.33 -20.19
N ARG A 178 -30.71 37.10 -19.72
CA ARG A 178 -31.78 36.16 -19.31
C ARG A 178 -31.51 35.69 -17.88
N THR A 179 -32.17 36.32 -16.92
CA THR A 179 -32.02 36.05 -15.48
C THR A 179 -32.43 34.61 -15.16
N LYS A 180 -31.47 33.75 -14.85
CA LYS A 180 -31.73 32.55 -14.02
C LYS A 180 -31.90 33.02 -12.57
N PRO A 181 -32.83 32.45 -11.78
CA PRO A 181 -32.94 32.79 -10.37
C PRO A 181 -31.69 32.29 -9.63
N GLN A 182 -30.97 33.19 -8.97
CA GLN A 182 -30.02 32.79 -7.95
C GLN A 182 -30.80 32.20 -6.78
N LYS A 183 -30.74 30.88 -6.62
CA LYS A 183 -30.71 30.34 -5.26
C LYS A 183 -29.46 30.90 -4.61
N SER A 184 -29.62 31.53 -3.46
CA SER A 184 -28.51 31.85 -2.57
C SER A 184 -28.07 30.57 -1.87
N ASP A 185 -27.23 29.77 -2.53
CA ASP A 185 -26.50 28.71 -1.84
C ASP A 185 -25.57 29.39 -0.84
N GLN A 186 -25.99 29.40 0.43
CA GLN A 186 -25.08 29.66 1.52
C GLN A 186 -24.09 28.49 1.52
N ALA A 187 -22.81 28.79 1.27
CA ALA A 187 -21.76 27.79 1.32
C ALA A 187 -21.73 27.17 2.72
N VAL A 188 -22.21 25.92 2.83
CA VAL A 188 -22.37 25.24 4.11
C VAL A 188 -20.99 24.88 4.65
N ASP A 189 -20.67 25.37 5.84
CA ASP A 189 -19.44 25.02 6.54
C ASP A 189 -19.54 23.58 7.08
N MET A 190 -19.29 22.62 6.19
CA MET A 190 -19.26 21.19 6.49
C MET A 190 -18.29 20.87 7.64
N ARG A 191 -17.18 21.61 7.78
CA ARG A 191 -16.22 21.41 8.88
C ARG A 191 -16.85 21.78 10.22
N ASN A 192 -17.60 22.88 10.27
CA ASN A 192 -18.35 23.31 11.45
C ASN A 192 -19.51 22.35 11.77
N LEU A 193 -20.26 21.86 10.76
CA LEU A 193 -21.29 20.85 10.97
C LEU A 193 -20.73 19.54 11.54
N LEU A 194 -19.63 19.04 10.97
CA LEU A 194 -18.93 17.85 11.45
C LEU A 194 -18.47 18.01 12.92
N MET A 195 -17.92 19.17 13.27
CA MET A 195 -17.55 19.48 14.66
C MET A 195 -18.78 19.54 15.60
N GLN A 196 -19.86 20.21 15.20
CA GLN A 196 -21.11 20.28 15.99
C GLN A 196 -21.76 18.91 16.21
N CYS A 197 -21.68 18.01 15.21
CA CYS A 197 -22.15 16.64 15.35
C CYS A 197 -21.27 15.85 16.33
N ALA A 198 -19.94 15.96 16.21
CA ALA A 198 -19.02 15.33 17.15
C ALA A 198 -19.19 15.86 18.60
N GLU A 199 -19.48 17.15 18.79
CA GLU A 199 -19.81 17.76 20.08
C GLU A 199 -21.10 17.21 20.69
N ALA A 200 -22.17 17.04 19.90
CA ALA A 200 -23.41 16.40 20.35
C ALA A 200 -23.18 14.93 20.74
N VAL A 201 -22.42 14.19 19.92
CA VAL A 201 -22.01 12.80 20.21
C VAL A 201 -21.18 12.71 21.49
N ALA A 202 -20.24 13.64 21.72
CA ALA A 202 -19.39 13.65 22.92
C ALA A 202 -20.13 14.02 24.21
N SER A 203 -21.22 14.78 24.09
CA SER A 203 -22.11 15.17 25.19
C SER A 203 -23.30 14.22 25.39
N PHE A 204 -23.35 13.13 24.61
CA PHE A 204 -24.45 12.15 24.59
C PHE A 204 -25.82 12.72 24.20
N ASP A 205 -25.86 13.91 23.58
CA ASP A 205 -27.07 14.50 23.00
C ASP A 205 -27.39 13.82 21.67
N GLN A 206 -27.97 12.61 21.76
CA GLN A 206 -28.31 11.80 20.58
C GLN A 206 -29.29 12.51 19.65
N LYS A 207 -30.22 13.31 20.18
CA LYS A 207 -31.17 14.06 19.34
C LYS A 207 -30.43 15.05 18.45
N ARG A 208 -29.59 15.92 19.04
CA ARG A 208 -28.81 16.90 18.27
C ARG A 208 -27.77 16.23 17.37
N ALA A 209 -27.24 15.08 17.77
CA ALA A 209 -26.33 14.30 16.92
C ALA A 209 -27.04 13.78 15.67
N SER A 210 -28.26 13.23 15.80
CA SER A 210 -29.09 12.83 14.65
C SER A 210 -29.48 14.02 13.77
N GLU A 211 -29.97 15.12 14.34
CA GLU A 211 -30.31 16.35 13.60
C GLU A 211 -29.11 16.88 12.79
N LYS A 212 -27.91 16.91 13.40
CA LYS A 212 -26.68 17.34 12.71
C LYS A 212 -26.18 16.33 11.69
N LEU A 213 -26.37 15.02 11.91
CA LEU A 213 -26.05 13.98 10.95
C LEU A 213 -26.94 14.09 9.70
N GLU A 214 -28.24 14.33 9.85
CA GLU A 214 -29.15 14.59 8.73
C GLU A 214 -28.73 15.82 7.91
N GLU A 215 -28.37 16.92 8.59
CA GLU A 215 -27.85 18.14 7.94
C GLU A 215 -26.53 17.88 7.18
N ILE A 216 -25.60 17.13 7.76
CA ILE A 216 -24.37 16.70 7.09
C ILE A 216 -24.72 15.85 5.85
N ARG A 217 -25.59 14.85 5.99
CA ARG A 217 -25.99 13.96 4.88
C ARG A 217 -26.61 14.76 3.72
N ALA A 218 -27.45 15.75 4.01
CA ALA A 218 -28.10 16.61 3.01
C ALA A 218 -27.13 17.50 2.20
N HIS A 219 -25.93 17.76 2.71
CA HIS A 219 -24.90 18.57 2.04
C HIS A 219 -23.67 17.77 1.57
N SER A 220 -23.55 16.52 2.00
CA SER A 220 -22.49 15.58 1.58
C SER A 220 -22.80 14.88 0.26
N SER A 221 -21.78 14.40 -0.43
CA SER A 221 -21.91 13.56 -1.63
C SER A 221 -20.63 12.76 -1.84
N SER A 222 -20.74 11.46 -2.14
CA SER A 222 -19.60 10.61 -2.49
C SER A 222 -18.98 10.93 -3.86
N HIS A 223 -19.61 11.79 -4.66
CA HIS A 223 -19.16 12.25 -5.97
C HIS A 223 -19.15 13.79 -6.08
N GLY A 224 -19.22 14.49 -4.94
CA GLY A 224 -19.12 15.95 -4.87
C GLY A 224 -17.67 16.45 -4.84
N ASP A 225 -17.48 17.71 -4.45
CA ASP A 225 -16.14 18.25 -4.18
C ASP A 225 -15.46 17.57 -2.97
N ALA A 226 -14.15 17.81 -2.80
CA ALA A 226 -13.32 17.32 -1.71
C ALA A 226 -13.95 17.45 -0.31
N THR A 227 -14.69 18.53 -0.05
CA THR A 227 -15.37 18.80 1.22
C THR A 227 -16.65 17.97 1.36
N GLN A 228 -17.42 17.83 0.26
CA GLN A 228 -18.61 16.99 0.23
C GLN A 228 -18.30 15.49 0.39
N ARG A 229 -17.22 15.00 -0.24
CA ARG A 229 -16.76 13.61 -0.12
C ARG A 229 -16.20 13.33 1.29
N LEU A 230 -15.38 14.24 1.83
CA LEU A 230 -14.94 14.18 3.22
C LEU A 230 -16.12 14.13 4.21
N GLY A 231 -17.13 14.98 4.00
CA GLY A 231 -18.37 15.00 4.79
C GLY A 231 -19.13 13.67 4.72
N TYR A 232 -19.24 13.08 3.53
CA TYR A 232 -19.89 11.78 3.32
C TYR A 232 -19.18 10.67 4.12
N HIS A 233 -17.85 10.58 4.00
CA HIS A 233 -17.06 9.57 4.72
C HIS A 233 -17.09 9.77 6.24
N PHE A 234 -17.09 11.01 6.74
CA PHE A 234 -17.18 11.25 8.18
C PHE A 234 -18.60 11.00 8.73
N ALA A 235 -19.64 11.18 7.92
CA ALA A 235 -21.01 10.82 8.28
C ALA A 235 -21.18 9.31 8.49
N GLU A 236 -20.61 8.47 7.62
CA GLU A 236 -20.58 6.99 7.80
C GLU A 236 -20.00 6.59 9.17
N ALA A 237 -18.87 7.19 9.54
CA ALA A 237 -18.17 6.86 10.78
C ALA A 237 -18.90 7.40 12.03
N LEU A 238 -19.49 8.59 11.96
CA LEU A 238 -20.34 9.14 13.02
C LEU A 238 -21.62 8.33 13.21
N GLU A 239 -22.27 7.91 12.11
CA GLU A 239 -23.47 7.07 12.15
C GLU A 239 -23.17 5.69 12.75
N ALA A 240 -22.06 5.06 12.36
CA ALA A 240 -21.63 3.79 12.94
C ALA A 240 -21.43 3.91 14.46
N ARG A 241 -20.81 5.02 14.91
CA ARG A 241 -20.61 5.33 16.33
C ARG A 241 -21.93 5.53 17.09
N ILE A 242 -22.83 6.36 16.57
CA ILE A 242 -24.13 6.69 17.20
C ILE A 242 -24.96 5.43 17.41
N ASN A 243 -24.95 4.52 16.43
CA ASN A 243 -25.67 3.24 16.48
C ASN A 243 -24.93 2.14 17.27
N GLY A 244 -23.76 2.42 17.86
CA GLY A 244 -22.98 1.42 18.59
C GLY A 244 -22.50 0.23 17.74
N LYS A 245 -22.33 0.41 16.42
CA LYS A 245 -21.86 -0.65 15.51
C LYS A 245 -20.40 -0.98 15.87
N MET A 246 -20.18 -2.10 16.58
CA MET A 246 -18.84 -2.48 17.08
C MET A 246 -17.78 -2.57 15.97
N LYS A 247 -18.17 -3.02 14.77
CA LYS A 247 -17.32 -2.98 13.56
C LYS A 247 -17.64 -1.74 12.73
N THR A 248 -16.60 -1.06 12.23
CA THR A 248 -16.80 0.00 11.23
C THR A 248 -17.36 -0.56 9.93
N PRO A 249 -18.07 0.24 9.12
CA PRO A 249 -18.47 -0.15 7.76
C PRO A 249 -17.27 -0.64 6.94
N ILE A 250 -16.14 0.07 6.99
CA ILE A 250 -14.91 -0.34 6.30
C ILE A 250 -14.34 -1.67 6.83
N SER A 251 -14.49 -2.02 8.11
CA SER A 251 -14.08 -3.34 8.61
C SER A 251 -14.95 -4.49 8.09
N ALA A 252 -16.14 -4.21 7.55
CA ALA A 252 -16.96 -5.18 6.82
C ALA A 252 -16.71 -5.14 5.31
N THR A 253 -16.52 -3.93 4.74
CA THR A 253 -16.23 -3.74 3.30
C THR A 253 -14.84 -4.21 2.90
N PHE A 254 -13.80 -4.02 3.72
CA PHE A 254 -12.43 -4.48 3.44
C PHE A 254 -12.36 -6.01 3.33
N SER A 255 -13.17 -6.73 4.13
CA SER A 255 -13.34 -8.18 4.03
C SER A 255 -14.18 -8.66 2.83
N GLY A 256 -14.67 -7.74 2.00
CA GLY A 256 -15.42 -8.02 0.76
C GLY A 256 -14.97 -7.17 -0.44
N THR A 257 -13.81 -6.51 -0.35
CA THR A 257 -13.21 -5.75 -1.45
C THR A 257 -12.26 -6.68 -2.20
N SER A 258 -12.33 -6.73 -3.54
CA SER A 258 -11.54 -7.69 -4.31
C SER A 258 -10.05 -7.34 -4.31
N MET A 259 -9.18 -8.29 -4.62
CA MET A 259 -7.77 -7.97 -4.84
C MET A 259 -7.61 -6.97 -6.00
N VAL A 260 -8.37 -7.15 -7.08
CA VAL A 260 -8.40 -6.23 -8.24
C VAL A 260 -8.74 -4.79 -7.82
N ASP A 261 -9.72 -4.56 -6.95
CA ASP A 261 -10.04 -3.23 -6.41
C ASP A 261 -8.85 -2.64 -5.63
N ILE A 262 -8.22 -3.42 -4.77
CA ILE A 262 -7.08 -2.98 -3.94
C ILE A 262 -5.86 -2.66 -4.82
N LEU A 263 -5.55 -3.51 -5.79
CA LEU A 263 -4.46 -3.31 -6.76
C LEU A 263 -4.70 -2.05 -7.60
N THR A 264 -5.94 -1.83 -8.05
CA THR A 264 -6.33 -0.67 -8.85
C THR A 264 -6.27 0.61 -8.03
N ALA A 265 -6.81 0.63 -6.81
CA ALA A 265 -6.70 1.77 -5.90
C ALA A 265 -5.23 2.08 -5.55
N TYR A 266 -4.40 1.05 -5.32
CA TYR A 266 -2.98 1.24 -5.02
C TYR A 266 -2.20 1.80 -6.21
N LYS A 267 -2.49 1.33 -7.43
CA LYS A 267 -1.91 1.84 -8.70
C LYS A 267 -2.17 3.34 -8.88
N GLU A 268 -3.42 3.75 -8.76
CA GLU A 268 -3.83 5.16 -8.83
C GLU A 268 -3.18 5.99 -7.70
N PHE A 269 -3.13 5.45 -6.47
CA PHE A 269 -2.49 6.10 -5.34
C PHE A 269 -1.00 6.36 -5.60
N VAL A 270 -0.22 5.40 -6.11
CA VAL A 270 1.23 5.61 -6.33
C VAL A 270 1.55 6.51 -7.51
N GLN A 271 0.59 6.71 -8.43
CA GLN A 271 0.66 7.72 -9.49
C GLN A 271 0.34 9.13 -8.94
N ALA A 272 -0.69 9.26 -8.10
CA ALA A 272 -1.14 10.54 -7.54
C ALA A 272 -0.37 11.01 -6.29
N CYS A 273 0.34 10.11 -5.59
CA CYS A 273 0.99 10.36 -4.30
C CYS A 273 2.38 9.68 -4.22
N PRO A 274 3.48 10.44 -4.00
CA PRO A 274 4.84 9.92 -3.97
C PRO A 274 5.16 9.10 -2.70
N THR A 275 4.34 9.18 -1.66
CA THR A 275 4.67 8.72 -0.29
C THR A 275 5.28 7.33 -0.25
N ILE A 276 4.57 6.32 -0.76
CA ILE A 276 4.99 4.92 -0.63
C ILE A 276 6.21 4.65 -1.54
N ILE A 277 6.19 5.23 -2.74
CA ILE A 277 7.27 5.14 -3.72
C ILE A 277 8.59 5.71 -3.17
N MET A 278 8.54 6.86 -2.50
CA MET A 278 9.72 7.44 -1.85
C MET A 278 10.17 6.65 -0.62
N CYS A 279 9.24 6.11 0.17
CA CYS A 279 9.59 5.19 1.27
C CYS A 279 10.35 3.97 0.74
N TYR A 280 9.86 3.32 -0.32
CA TYR A 280 10.51 2.17 -0.94
C TYR A 280 11.85 2.54 -1.59
N TYR A 281 11.94 3.62 -2.36
CA TYR A 281 13.19 4.06 -2.97
C TYR A 281 14.28 4.33 -1.92
N THR A 282 14.00 5.20 -0.94
CA THR A 282 14.99 5.59 0.06
C THR A 282 15.41 4.41 0.93
N SER A 283 14.48 3.49 1.24
CA SER A 283 14.77 2.26 1.98
C SER A 283 15.60 1.28 1.16
N ASN A 284 15.19 0.99 -0.08
CA ASN A 284 15.88 0.02 -0.93
C ASN A 284 17.30 0.49 -1.30
N ARG A 285 17.51 1.78 -1.62
CA ARG A 285 18.85 2.34 -1.85
C ARG A 285 19.74 2.18 -0.60
N THR A 286 19.19 2.43 0.59
CA THR A 286 19.90 2.22 1.88
C THR A 286 20.22 0.73 2.14
N ILE A 287 19.30 -0.18 1.78
CA ILE A 287 19.51 -1.64 1.88
C ILE A 287 20.57 -2.12 0.86
N ILE A 288 20.62 -1.54 -0.35
CA ILE A 288 21.64 -1.85 -1.37
C ILE A 288 23.03 -1.42 -0.89
N GLU A 289 23.17 -0.21 -0.31
CA GLU A 289 24.42 0.26 0.28
C GLU A 289 24.90 -0.67 1.41
N LEU A 290 23.98 -1.10 2.29
CA LEU A 290 24.26 -2.07 3.36
C LEU A 290 24.69 -3.44 2.80
N ALA A 291 23.93 -3.96 1.83
CA ALA A 291 24.15 -5.27 1.22
C ALA A 291 25.30 -5.30 0.19
N SER A 292 26.02 -4.18 -0.01
CA SER A 292 27.10 -4.04 -1.00
C SER A 292 28.22 -5.08 -0.91
N LYS A 293 28.41 -5.71 0.26
CA LYS A 293 29.39 -6.79 0.50
C LYS A 293 28.79 -8.06 1.13
N ALA A 294 27.47 -8.14 1.25
CA ALA A 294 26.80 -9.29 1.89
C ALA A 294 26.88 -10.55 1.02
N THR A 295 27.15 -11.71 1.62
CA THR A 295 26.94 -13.02 0.97
C THR A 295 25.46 -13.40 1.00
N THR A 296 24.81 -13.18 2.14
CA THR A 296 23.37 -13.35 2.36
C THR A 296 22.78 -12.07 2.94
N LEU A 297 21.66 -11.62 2.37
CA LEU A 297 20.83 -10.54 2.89
C LEU A 297 19.51 -11.14 3.37
N HIS A 298 19.20 -11.01 4.66
CA HIS A 298 17.94 -11.46 5.24
C HIS A 298 17.06 -10.26 5.57
N ILE A 299 15.84 -10.24 5.01
CA ILE A 299 14.85 -9.19 5.24
C ILE A 299 13.68 -9.79 6.03
N VAL A 300 13.42 -9.27 7.22
CA VAL A 300 12.25 -9.60 8.03
C VAL A 300 11.25 -8.45 7.88
N ASP A 301 10.17 -8.68 7.13
CA ASP A 301 9.27 -7.64 6.66
C ASP A 301 7.91 -7.69 7.38
N PHE A 302 7.73 -6.78 8.34
CA PHE A 302 6.52 -6.67 9.16
C PHE A 302 5.46 -5.83 8.43
N GLY A 303 4.53 -6.55 7.80
CA GLY A 303 3.44 -5.99 7.01
C GLY A 303 3.68 -6.02 5.51
N ILE A 304 4.36 -7.08 5.01
CA ILE A 304 4.75 -7.28 3.61
C ILE A 304 3.60 -7.12 2.61
N PHE A 305 2.36 -7.43 3.02
CA PHE A 305 1.13 -7.29 2.24
C PHE A 305 1.17 -8.03 0.90
N TYR A 306 1.47 -7.33 -0.21
CA TYR A 306 1.66 -7.88 -1.56
C TYR A 306 3.11 -7.77 -2.07
N GLY A 307 4.08 -7.41 -1.21
CA GLY A 307 5.51 -7.42 -1.54
C GLY A 307 6.00 -6.29 -2.45
N PHE A 308 5.18 -5.26 -2.72
CA PHE A 308 5.44 -4.19 -3.70
C PHE A 308 6.80 -3.46 -3.56
N GLN A 309 7.41 -3.45 -2.37
CA GLN A 309 8.73 -2.87 -2.15
C GLN A 309 9.86 -3.64 -2.86
N TRP A 310 9.72 -4.96 -2.97
CA TRP A 310 10.84 -5.86 -3.24
C TRP A 310 11.23 -6.03 -4.72
N PRO A 311 10.34 -5.95 -5.73
CA PRO A 311 10.72 -5.99 -7.15
C PRO A 311 11.85 -5.03 -7.55
N CYS A 312 11.84 -3.79 -7.04
CA CYS A 312 12.90 -2.83 -7.30
C CYS A 312 14.23 -3.24 -6.65
N LEU A 313 14.20 -3.79 -5.42
CA LEU A 313 15.39 -4.28 -4.74
C LEU A 313 15.98 -5.50 -5.46
N ILE A 314 15.16 -6.46 -5.88
CA ILE A 314 15.59 -7.67 -6.61
C ILE A 314 16.27 -7.29 -7.94
N LYS A 315 15.67 -6.34 -8.69
CA LYS A 315 16.24 -5.81 -9.95
C LYS A 315 17.57 -5.05 -9.73
N ALA A 316 17.79 -4.45 -8.56
CA ALA A 316 19.06 -3.82 -8.21
C ALA A 316 20.11 -4.83 -7.74
N LEU A 317 19.73 -5.82 -6.92
CA LEU A 317 20.64 -6.85 -6.41
C LEU A 317 21.21 -7.74 -7.52
N SER A 318 20.41 -8.09 -8.54
CA SER A 318 20.90 -8.83 -9.72
C SER A 318 21.96 -8.06 -10.54
N ARG A 319 22.00 -6.72 -10.41
CA ARG A 319 22.99 -5.84 -11.05
C ARG A 319 24.19 -5.53 -10.16
N ARG A 320 24.25 -6.07 -8.93
CA ARG A 320 25.33 -5.80 -7.98
C ARG A 320 26.68 -6.32 -8.51
N PRO A 321 27.78 -5.52 -8.44
CA PRO A 321 29.12 -6.01 -8.76
C PRO A 321 29.49 -7.24 -7.92
N GLY A 322 30.00 -8.29 -8.57
CA GLY A 322 30.24 -9.59 -7.93
C GLY A 322 29.02 -10.52 -7.89
N GLY A 323 27.87 -10.10 -8.42
CA GLY A 323 26.62 -10.88 -8.47
C GLY A 323 25.71 -10.64 -7.25
N PRO A 324 24.43 -11.07 -7.33
CA PRO A 324 23.48 -10.94 -6.22
C PRO A 324 23.90 -11.75 -4.98
N PRO A 325 23.50 -11.34 -3.77
CA PRO A 325 23.58 -12.19 -2.58
C PRO A 325 22.51 -13.29 -2.65
N MET A 326 22.59 -14.27 -1.75
CA MET A 326 21.39 -15.00 -1.34
C MET A 326 20.42 -14.00 -0.70
N LEU A 327 19.23 -13.84 -1.27
CA LEU A 327 18.16 -13.02 -0.73
C LEU A 327 17.20 -13.91 0.06
N ARG A 328 17.20 -13.76 1.38
CA ARG A 328 16.27 -14.45 2.27
C ARG A 328 15.20 -13.47 2.73
N VAL A 329 13.93 -13.83 2.65
CA VAL A 329 12.82 -12.96 3.09
C VAL A 329 11.90 -13.73 4.03
N THR A 330 11.69 -13.19 5.23
CA THR A 330 10.63 -13.62 6.14
C THR A 330 9.49 -12.61 6.03
N GLY A 331 8.46 -12.95 5.25
CA GLY A 331 7.28 -12.12 5.04
C GLY A 331 6.27 -12.29 6.16
N ILE A 332 5.90 -11.20 6.85
CA ILE A 332 5.02 -11.25 8.02
C ILE A 332 3.77 -10.40 7.76
N GLU A 333 2.61 -10.97 8.04
CA GLU A 333 1.31 -10.30 7.86
C GLU A 333 0.31 -10.74 8.95
N LEU A 334 -0.70 -9.92 9.21
CA LEU A 334 -1.83 -10.30 10.05
C LEU A 334 -2.68 -11.38 9.35
N PRO A 335 -3.23 -12.37 10.09
CA PRO A 335 -3.99 -13.46 9.49
C PRO A 335 -5.25 -12.95 8.78
N GLN A 336 -5.54 -13.49 7.59
CA GLN A 336 -6.79 -13.23 6.89
C GLN A 336 -7.98 -13.86 7.63
N SER A 337 -9.15 -13.25 7.48
CA SER A 337 -10.43 -13.86 7.88
C SER A 337 -10.75 -15.08 7.02
N GLY A 338 -11.41 -16.09 7.61
CA GLY A 338 -11.86 -17.29 6.90
C GLY A 338 -10.88 -18.47 7.03
N PHE A 339 -11.01 -19.44 6.11
CA PHE A 339 -10.32 -20.74 6.22
C PHE A 339 -8.85 -20.74 5.76
N ARG A 340 -8.38 -19.65 5.14
CA ARG A 340 -7.01 -19.53 4.58
C ARG A 340 -6.27 -18.29 5.11
N PRO A 341 -5.93 -18.26 6.42
CA PRO A 341 -5.37 -17.07 7.08
C PRO A 341 -4.00 -16.63 6.52
N SER A 342 -3.22 -17.54 5.92
CA SER A 342 -1.86 -17.30 5.41
C SER A 342 -1.76 -17.11 3.89
N GLU A 343 -2.82 -17.38 3.12
CA GLU A 343 -2.78 -17.50 1.66
C GLU A 343 -2.20 -16.27 0.93
N ARG A 344 -2.54 -15.04 1.37
CA ARG A 344 -1.97 -13.81 0.79
C ARG A 344 -0.45 -13.71 0.97
N VAL A 345 0.06 -14.07 2.14
CA VAL A 345 1.50 -13.98 2.43
C VAL A 345 2.26 -15.16 1.81
N GLU A 346 1.60 -16.29 1.58
CA GLU A 346 2.11 -17.41 0.76
C GLU A 346 2.21 -17.05 -0.72
N GLU A 347 1.14 -16.51 -1.35
CA GLU A 347 1.17 -16.11 -2.77
C GLU A 347 2.12 -14.94 -3.01
N THR A 348 2.27 -14.01 -2.06
CA THR A 348 3.32 -12.99 -2.11
C THR A 348 4.72 -13.62 -2.19
N GLY A 349 4.96 -14.70 -1.45
CA GLY A 349 6.18 -15.51 -1.56
C GLY A 349 6.36 -16.14 -2.94
N ARG A 350 5.29 -16.71 -3.51
CA ARG A 350 5.29 -17.30 -4.86
C ARG A 350 5.59 -16.24 -5.93
N ARG A 351 4.92 -15.08 -5.89
CA ARG A 351 5.15 -13.93 -6.80
C ARG A 351 6.58 -13.39 -6.70
N LEU A 352 7.12 -13.26 -5.48
CA LEU A 352 8.52 -12.85 -5.28
C LEU A 352 9.53 -13.90 -5.77
N LYS A 353 9.24 -15.20 -5.62
CA LYS A 353 10.07 -16.29 -6.19
C LYS A 353 10.11 -16.22 -7.72
N ARG A 354 8.97 -16.10 -8.40
CA ARG A 354 8.87 -15.89 -9.86
C ARG A 354 9.77 -14.71 -10.31
N PHE A 355 9.71 -13.60 -9.58
CA PHE A 355 10.50 -12.40 -9.88
C PHE A 355 12.01 -12.59 -9.63
N CYS A 356 12.40 -13.27 -8.55
CA CYS A 356 13.80 -13.59 -8.27
C CYS A 356 14.41 -14.52 -9.32
N ASP A 357 13.67 -15.54 -9.77
CA ASP A 357 14.11 -16.45 -10.84
C ASP A 357 14.35 -15.69 -12.16
N LYS A 358 13.42 -14.81 -12.54
CA LYS A 358 13.52 -13.94 -13.73
C LYS A 358 14.79 -13.06 -13.73
N PHE A 359 15.20 -12.58 -12.56
CA PHE A 359 16.42 -11.78 -12.38
C PHE A 359 17.64 -12.59 -11.89
N LYS A 360 17.54 -13.92 -11.84
CA LYS A 360 18.61 -14.85 -11.42
C LYS A 360 19.20 -14.53 -10.04
N VAL A 361 18.35 -14.04 -9.14
CA VAL A 361 18.69 -13.81 -7.72
C VAL A 361 18.39 -15.08 -6.93
N PRO A 362 19.38 -15.72 -6.27
CA PRO A 362 19.11 -16.87 -5.42
C PRO A 362 18.26 -16.43 -4.22
N PHE A 363 17.17 -17.16 -3.96
CA PHE A 363 16.09 -16.70 -3.10
C PHE A 363 15.52 -17.79 -2.19
N GLU A 364 15.30 -17.45 -0.92
CA GLU A 364 14.58 -18.25 0.07
C GLU A 364 13.45 -17.39 0.69
N TYR A 365 12.27 -17.99 0.88
CA TYR A 365 11.11 -17.31 1.46
C TYR A 365 10.50 -18.12 2.60
N ASN A 366 10.27 -17.45 3.73
CA ASN A 366 9.52 -17.96 4.87
C ASN A 366 8.35 -17.00 5.14
N PHE A 367 7.22 -17.49 5.67
CA PHE A 367 6.05 -16.67 5.95
C PHE A 367 5.50 -16.85 7.36
N ILE A 368 4.93 -15.79 7.92
CA ILE A 368 4.22 -15.82 9.21
C ILE A 368 2.91 -15.04 9.10
N ALA A 369 1.80 -15.73 9.37
CA ALA A 369 0.45 -15.15 9.41
C ALA A 369 -0.06 -15.14 10.86
N LYS A 370 0.31 -14.11 11.63
CA LYS A 370 0.05 -13.99 13.08
C LYS A 370 -0.15 -12.55 13.51
N ASN A 371 -0.77 -12.35 14.67
CA ASN A 371 -0.66 -11.09 15.40
C ASN A 371 0.80 -10.90 15.83
N TRP A 372 1.37 -9.73 15.56
CA TRP A 372 2.84 -9.54 15.61
C TRP A 372 3.43 -9.67 17.02
N GLU A 373 2.66 -9.32 18.05
CA GLU A 373 3.05 -9.49 19.46
C GLU A 373 3.13 -10.96 19.91
N THR A 374 2.65 -11.90 19.09
CA THR A 374 2.67 -13.36 19.36
C THR A 374 3.79 -14.10 18.63
N ILE A 375 4.63 -13.39 17.87
CA ILE A 375 5.74 -13.96 17.10
C ILE A 375 6.98 -14.07 17.99
N THR A 376 7.61 -15.23 18.00
CA THR A 376 8.85 -15.48 18.75
C THR A 376 10.09 -15.31 17.86
N LEU A 377 11.27 -15.11 18.47
CA LEU A 377 12.53 -14.94 17.73
C LEU A 377 12.91 -16.20 16.93
N ASP A 378 12.65 -17.39 17.48
CA ASP A 378 13.03 -18.67 16.87
C ASP A 378 12.26 -18.93 15.56
N GLU A 379 11.00 -18.48 15.47
CA GLU A 379 10.17 -18.55 14.25
C GLU A 379 10.71 -17.69 13.09
N LEU A 380 11.55 -16.69 13.38
CA LEU A 380 12.16 -15.84 12.37
C LEU A 380 13.40 -16.47 11.73
N VAL A 381 13.93 -17.54 12.34
CA VAL A 381 15.10 -18.32 11.89
C VAL A 381 16.29 -17.41 11.55
N ILE A 382 16.71 -16.55 12.49
CA ILE A 382 17.82 -15.62 12.29
C ILE A 382 19.16 -16.39 12.32
N ASN A 383 19.88 -16.41 11.19
CA ASN A 383 21.16 -17.12 11.05
C ASN A 383 22.36 -16.21 11.38
N SER A 384 23.37 -16.75 12.05
CA SER A 384 24.60 -16.01 12.36
C SER A 384 25.45 -15.74 11.12
N GLY A 385 25.75 -14.47 10.84
CA GLY A 385 26.67 -14.05 9.77
C GLY A 385 25.98 -13.58 8.48
N GLU A 386 24.65 -13.63 8.41
CA GLU A 386 23.88 -12.93 7.39
C GLU A 386 23.80 -11.42 7.70
N THR A 387 23.57 -10.59 6.69
CA THR A 387 23.23 -9.17 6.89
C THR A 387 21.73 -9.06 7.10
N THR A 388 21.27 -8.67 8.30
CA THR A 388 19.84 -8.71 8.64
C THR A 388 19.20 -7.32 8.64
N VAL A 389 18.07 -7.20 7.95
CA VAL A 389 17.22 -6.00 7.89
C VAL A 389 15.86 -6.30 8.49
N VAL A 390 15.39 -5.47 9.42
CA VAL A 390 13.98 -5.42 9.80
C VAL A 390 13.33 -4.28 9.01
N ASN A 391 12.21 -4.56 8.33
CA ASN A 391 11.45 -3.58 7.56
C ASN A 391 10.05 -3.45 8.15
N CYS A 392 9.57 -2.22 8.38
CA CYS A 392 8.18 -1.94 8.72
C CYS A 392 7.79 -0.54 8.23
N ILE A 393 6.92 -0.49 7.21
CA ILE A 393 6.59 0.75 6.48
C ILE A 393 5.07 0.92 6.45
N LEU A 394 4.55 1.91 7.18
CA LEU A 394 3.14 2.33 7.27
C LEU A 394 2.19 1.25 7.84
N ARG A 395 2.64 0.45 8.81
CA ARG A 395 1.85 -0.70 9.33
C ARG A 395 1.87 -0.90 10.86
N LEU A 396 2.87 -0.40 11.59
CA LEU A 396 3.00 -0.65 13.04
C LEU A 396 1.92 0.10 13.84
N HIS A 397 1.34 1.15 13.28
CA HIS A 397 0.18 1.83 13.85
C HIS A 397 -1.09 0.97 13.93
N TYR A 398 -1.13 -0.22 13.31
CA TYR A 398 -2.20 -1.22 13.49
C TYR A 398 -1.98 -2.17 14.67
N THR A 399 -0.77 -2.27 15.20
CA THR A 399 -0.51 -3.05 16.43
C THR A 399 -1.08 -2.29 17.65
N PRO A 400 -1.82 -2.94 18.56
CA PRO A 400 -2.41 -2.27 19.72
C PRO A 400 -1.37 -1.61 20.64
N ASP A 401 -1.80 -0.53 21.30
CA ASP A 401 -1.00 0.30 22.21
C ASP A 401 -1.43 0.09 23.68
N GLU A 402 -0.82 0.84 24.60
CA GLU A 402 -1.14 0.84 26.03
C GLU A 402 -2.60 1.18 26.38
N THR A 403 -3.42 1.65 25.44
CA THR A 403 -4.86 1.86 25.67
C THR A 403 -5.72 0.59 25.48
N VAL A 404 -5.09 -0.53 25.08
CA VAL A 404 -5.73 -1.86 24.98
C VAL A 404 -5.16 -2.84 25.99
N SER A 405 -3.85 -2.84 26.22
CA SER A 405 -3.19 -3.67 27.24
C SER A 405 -1.98 -2.96 27.83
N LEU A 406 -1.81 -3.02 29.15
CA LEU A 406 -0.76 -2.31 29.90
C LEU A 406 0.67 -2.62 29.41
N ASP A 407 0.91 -3.84 28.95
CA ASP A 407 2.22 -4.28 28.44
C ASP A 407 2.54 -3.76 27.03
N SER A 408 1.57 -3.12 26.36
CA SER A 408 1.66 -2.57 25.00
C SER A 408 2.17 -3.59 23.95
N PRO A 409 1.27 -4.26 23.21
CA PRO A 409 1.64 -5.14 22.09
C PRO A 409 2.62 -4.50 21.09
N ARG A 410 2.47 -3.21 20.82
CA ARG A 410 3.38 -2.35 20.05
C ARG A 410 4.80 -2.29 20.62
N ASP A 411 4.94 -2.12 21.93
CA ASP A 411 6.25 -2.12 22.60
C ASP A 411 6.86 -3.54 22.62
N THR A 412 6.03 -4.58 22.71
CA THR A 412 6.45 -6.00 22.58
C THR A 412 7.00 -6.31 21.19
N VAL A 413 6.36 -5.82 20.12
CA VAL A 413 6.87 -5.95 18.74
C VAL A 413 8.19 -5.19 18.56
N LEU A 414 8.32 -3.97 19.09
CA LEU A 414 9.59 -3.24 19.06
C LEU A 414 10.70 -3.93 19.87
N LYS A 415 10.36 -4.67 20.94
CA LYS A 415 11.30 -5.54 21.64
C LYS A 415 11.73 -6.73 20.76
N LEU A 416 10.81 -7.41 20.07
CA LEU A 416 11.16 -8.46 19.11
C LEU A 416 12.12 -7.92 18.03
N PHE A 417 11.87 -6.72 17.49
CA PHE A 417 12.79 -6.07 16.54
C PHE A 417 14.18 -5.87 17.15
N ARG A 418 14.26 -5.52 18.44
CA ARG A 418 15.54 -5.39 19.15
C ARG A 418 16.23 -6.72 19.37
N ASP A 419 15.48 -7.78 19.67
CA ASP A 419 16.01 -9.12 19.94
C ASP A 419 16.50 -9.83 18.66
N ILE A 420 15.92 -9.52 17.48
CA ILE A 420 16.51 -9.83 16.15
C ILE A 420 17.91 -9.22 15.99
N ASN A 421 18.18 -8.08 16.65
CA ASN A 421 19.45 -7.34 16.60
C ASN A 421 19.95 -7.07 15.16
N PRO A 422 19.13 -6.46 14.27
CA PRO A 422 19.45 -6.31 12.85
C PRO A 422 20.58 -5.31 12.58
N ASP A 423 21.25 -5.45 11.44
CA ASP A 423 22.16 -4.45 10.91
C ASP A 423 21.44 -3.15 10.56
N LEU A 424 20.17 -3.21 10.17
CA LEU A 424 19.35 -2.05 9.85
C LEU A 424 17.89 -2.33 10.23
N PHE A 425 17.27 -1.39 10.96
CA PHE A 425 15.82 -1.34 11.09
C PHE A 425 15.30 -0.14 10.30
N VAL A 426 14.51 -0.42 9.27
CA VAL A 426 13.80 0.54 8.41
C VAL A 426 12.43 0.79 9.01
N PHE A 427 12.10 2.05 9.29
CA PHE A 427 10.82 2.41 9.88
C PHE A 427 10.18 3.61 9.18
N ALA A 428 8.96 3.46 8.66
CA ALA A 428 8.17 4.59 8.19
C ALA A 428 6.75 4.56 8.78
N GLU A 429 6.21 5.73 9.10
CA GLU A 429 4.83 5.85 9.61
C GLU A 429 4.11 7.12 9.17
N ILE A 430 2.78 7.09 9.29
CA ILE A 430 1.90 8.25 9.15
C ILE A 430 2.19 9.26 10.27
N HIS A 431 2.23 10.55 9.96
CA HIS A 431 2.28 11.62 10.95
C HIS A 431 0.88 11.85 11.59
N GLY A 432 0.42 10.89 12.37
CA GLY A 432 -0.90 10.92 13.00
C GLY A 432 -0.91 11.64 14.34
N MET A 433 -1.77 12.64 14.48
CA MET A 433 -2.08 13.30 15.77
C MET A 433 -3.41 12.80 16.39
N TYR A 434 -4.07 11.83 15.75
CA TYR A 434 -5.47 11.46 16.02
C TYR A 434 -5.68 10.17 16.84
N ASN A 435 -4.66 9.64 17.53
CA ASN A 435 -4.82 8.54 18.51
C ASN A 435 -5.13 9.01 19.95
N SER A 436 -5.65 10.25 20.14
CA SER A 436 -5.97 10.78 21.47
C SER A 436 -7.04 9.94 22.19
N PRO A 437 -6.96 9.73 23.52
CA PRO A 437 -8.00 9.03 24.28
C PRO A 437 -9.31 9.82 24.38
N PHE A 438 -9.33 11.13 24.10
CA PHE A 438 -10.55 11.96 24.13
C PHE A 438 -11.17 12.12 22.74
N PHE A 439 -12.47 11.79 22.60
CA PHE A 439 -13.16 11.70 21.30
C PHE A 439 -13.08 12.99 20.47
N LEU A 440 -13.42 14.16 21.04
CA LEU A 440 -13.37 15.43 20.33
C LEU A 440 -11.98 15.80 19.84
N THR A 441 -10.93 15.43 20.59
CA THR A 441 -9.55 15.65 20.17
C THR A 441 -9.21 14.77 18.97
N ARG A 442 -9.43 13.44 19.05
CA ARG A 442 -9.15 12.55 17.91
C ARG A 442 -9.97 12.88 16.68
N PHE A 443 -11.26 13.23 16.84
CA PHE A 443 -12.13 13.64 15.74
C PHE A 443 -11.60 14.90 15.04
N ARG A 444 -11.23 15.94 15.80
CA ARG A 444 -10.71 17.20 15.24
C ARG A 444 -9.39 17.01 14.51
N GLU A 445 -8.46 16.23 15.09
CA GLU A 445 -7.17 15.95 14.44
C GLU A 445 -7.32 15.04 13.21
N ALA A 446 -8.25 14.06 13.25
CA ALA A 446 -8.57 13.22 12.09
C ALA A 446 -9.20 14.05 10.96
N LEU A 447 -10.14 14.96 11.28
CA LEU A 447 -10.74 15.88 10.33
C LEU A 447 -9.68 16.78 9.67
N PHE A 448 -8.73 17.31 10.46
CA PHE A 448 -7.63 18.14 9.96
C PHE A 448 -6.65 17.35 9.07
N HIS A 449 -6.34 16.10 9.44
CA HIS A 449 -5.50 15.21 8.65
C HIS A 449 -6.19 14.85 7.32
N CYS A 450 -7.41 14.31 7.35
CA CYS A 450 -8.15 13.94 6.14
C CYS A 450 -8.44 15.15 5.25
N SER A 451 -8.75 16.35 5.78
CA SER A 451 -8.86 17.56 4.94
C SER A 451 -7.60 17.85 4.13
N SER A 452 -6.42 17.49 4.65
CA SER A 452 -5.14 17.63 3.94
C SER A 452 -5.01 16.62 2.79
N LEU A 453 -5.46 15.38 3.02
CA LEU A 453 -5.43 14.32 2.00
C LEU A 453 -6.49 14.53 0.92
N PHE A 454 -7.68 15.03 1.26
CA PHE A 454 -8.72 15.35 0.28
C PHE A 454 -8.31 16.54 -0.60
N ASP A 455 -7.76 17.63 -0.05
CA ASP A 455 -7.18 18.73 -0.86
C ASP A 455 -6.01 18.25 -1.76
N MET A 456 -5.22 17.28 -1.29
CA MET A 456 -4.16 16.64 -2.08
C MET A 456 -4.73 15.84 -3.24
N PHE A 457 -5.61 14.87 -2.97
CA PHE A 457 -6.17 13.99 -4.00
C PHE A 457 -7.17 14.69 -4.93
N GLU A 458 -7.82 15.79 -4.52
CA GLU A 458 -8.52 16.70 -5.44
C GLU A 458 -7.56 17.32 -6.46
N THR A 459 -6.34 17.64 -6.05
CA THR A 459 -5.31 18.25 -6.90
C THR A 459 -4.56 17.22 -7.78
N THR A 460 -4.45 15.95 -7.35
CA THR A 460 -3.51 14.99 -7.98
C THR A 460 -4.11 13.71 -8.59
N LEU A 461 -5.38 13.36 -8.32
CA LEU A 461 -6.07 12.32 -9.09
C LEU A 461 -6.80 12.94 -10.29
N SER A 462 -6.93 12.17 -11.38
CA SER A 462 -7.82 12.51 -12.49
C SER A 462 -9.30 12.42 -12.07
N GLU A 463 -10.20 13.01 -12.85
CA GLU A 463 -11.64 12.72 -12.77
C GLU A 463 -12.00 11.46 -13.56
N GLU A 464 -11.22 11.12 -14.60
CA GLU A 464 -11.57 10.12 -15.61
C GLU A 464 -11.45 8.67 -15.14
N THR A 465 -10.61 8.37 -14.15
CA THR A 465 -10.22 6.97 -13.84
C THR A 465 -11.26 6.19 -13.02
N GLY A 466 -12.31 6.85 -12.51
CA GLY A 466 -13.41 6.24 -11.72
C GLY A 466 -13.01 5.71 -10.32
N CYS A 467 -11.73 5.36 -10.15
CA CYS A 467 -11.18 4.69 -8.98
C CYS A 467 -10.90 5.62 -7.79
N ARG A 468 -11.11 6.94 -7.95
CA ARG A 468 -11.03 7.94 -6.86
C ARG A 468 -11.78 7.50 -5.60
N SER A 469 -12.99 6.96 -5.76
CA SER A 469 -13.82 6.47 -4.65
C SER A 469 -13.21 5.26 -3.93
N LEU A 470 -12.50 4.37 -4.64
CA LEU A 470 -11.74 3.26 -4.06
C LEU A 470 -10.51 3.78 -3.30
N VAL A 471 -9.74 4.70 -3.89
CA VAL A 471 -8.59 5.34 -3.21
C VAL A 471 -9.04 6.03 -1.92
N GLU A 472 -10.10 6.84 -1.98
CA GLU A 472 -10.61 7.60 -0.84
C GLU A 472 -11.17 6.68 0.27
N ARG A 473 -11.83 5.57 -0.09
CA ARG A 473 -12.34 4.57 0.85
C ARG A 473 -11.23 3.72 1.48
N GLU A 474 -10.38 3.11 0.66
CA GLU A 474 -9.43 2.07 1.11
C GLU A 474 -8.12 2.62 1.68
N LEU A 475 -7.62 3.74 1.15
CA LEU A 475 -6.27 4.25 1.41
C LEU A 475 -6.22 5.61 2.11
N VAL A 476 -7.33 6.37 2.11
CA VAL A 476 -7.39 7.73 2.70
C VAL A 476 -8.24 7.80 3.98
N THR A 477 -9.44 7.22 3.97
CA THR A 477 -10.40 7.37 5.08
C THR A 477 -10.43 6.21 6.07
N ARG A 478 -9.95 5.02 5.68
CA ARG A 478 -9.94 3.78 6.49
C ARG A 478 -9.58 4.00 7.96
N ASP A 479 -8.43 4.61 8.19
CA ASP A 479 -7.86 4.76 9.53
C ASP A 479 -8.60 5.82 10.35
N ALA A 480 -9.03 6.91 9.71
CA ALA A 480 -9.85 7.94 10.34
C ALA A 480 -11.25 7.41 10.70
N MET A 481 -11.88 6.59 9.84
CA MET A 481 -13.15 5.94 10.16
C MET A 481 -13.01 5.00 11.36
N SER A 482 -11.94 4.21 11.43
CA SER A 482 -11.62 3.38 12.60
C SER A 482 -11.53 4.22 13.88
N VAL A 483 -10.82 5.34 13.81
CA VAL A 483 -10.60 6.25 14.94
C VAL A 483 -11.88 6.98 15.40
N ILE A 484 -12.79 7.29 14.48
CA ILE A 484 -14.04 7.98 14.77
C ILE A 484 -15.10 7.00 15.29
N ALA A 485 -15.28 5.85 14.63
CA ALA A 485 -16.38 4.94 14.91
C ALA A 485 -16.13 4.03 16.14
N CYS A 486 -14.91 3.52 16.32
CA CYS A 486 -14.62 2.47 17.31
C CYS A 486 -13.89 2.97 18.56
N GLU A 487 -13.96 2.15 19.62
CA GLU A 487 -13.23 2.31 20.89
C GLU A 487 -12.60 0.97 21.29
N GLY A 488 -11.74 1.00 22.32
CA GLY A 488 -11.17 -0.23 22.90
C GLY A 488 -10.45 -1.07 21.84
N PRO A 489 -10.52 -2.41 21.90
CA PRO A 489 -9.90 -3.30 20.91
C PRO A 489 -10.36 -3.08 19.46
N GLU A 490 -11.64 -2.75 19.22
CA GLU A 490 -12.22 -2.61 17.87
C GLU A 490 -11.59 -1.45 17.07
N ARG A 491 -10.99 -0.46 17.75
CA ARG A 491 -10.22 0.61 17.10
C ARG A 491 -8.86 0.08 16.65
N PHE A 492 -8.81 -0.47 15.43
CA PHE A 492 -7.56 -1.02 14.87
C PHE A 492 -6.51 0.07 14.55
N ALA A 493 -6.90 1.24 14.06
CA ALA A 493 -5.95 2.28 13.67
C ALA A 493 -5.53 3.18 14.85
N ARG A 494 -4.22 3.24 15.12
CA ARG A 494 -3.62 3.94 16.27
C ARG A 494 -2.35 4.72 15.88
N PRO A 495 -2.44 5.72 14.99
CA PRO A 495 -1.26 6.41 14.47
C PRO A 495 -0.73 7.45 15.45
N GLU A 496 0.59 7.52 15.55
CA GLU A 496 1.33 8.42 16.44
C GLU A 496 2.25 9.36 15.64
N THR A 497 2.65 10.47 16.25
CA THR A 497 3.63 11.38 15.64
C THR A 497 5.02 10.76 15.60
N TYR A 498 5.86 11.19 14.65
CA TYR A 498 7.26 10.75 14.54
C TYR A 498 8.05 10.91 15.85
N LYS A 499 7.71 11.90 16.69
CA LYS A 499 8.34 12.15 17.98
C LYS A 499 8.00 11.07 19.02
N GLN A 500 6.75 10.61 19.06
CA GLN A 500 6.33 9.51 19.92
C GLN A 500 6.98 8.19 19.47
N TRP A 501 6.95 7.90 18.16
CA TRP A 501 7.64 6.75 17.59
C TRP A 501 9.14 6.76 17.89
N GLN A 502 9.82 7.91 17.72
CA GLN A 502 11.22 8.08 18.11
C GLN A 502 11.45 7.74 19.59
N VAL A 503 10.59 8.19 20.50
CA VAL A 503 10.70 7.84 21.93
C VAL A 503 10.51 6.34 22.17
N ARG A 504 9.50 5.70 21.55
CA ARG A 504 9.30 4.24 21.66
C ARG A 504 10.48 3.44 21.13
N ILE A 505 10.96 3.76 19.94
CA ILE A 505 12.06 3.04 19.27
C ILE A 505 13.38 3.22 20.05
N MET A 506 13.67 4.42 20.57
CA MET A 506 14.82 4.62 21.47
C MET A 506 14.67 3.85 22.80
N ARG A 507 13.47 3.84 23.41
CA ARG A 507 13.18 3.05 24.62
C ARG A 507 13.32 1.53 24.38
N ALA A 508 13.02 1.05 23.18
CA ALA A 508 13.27 -0.32 22.74
C ALA A 508 14.77 -0.63 22.48
N GLY A 509 15.70 0.28 22.79
CA GLY A 509 17.14 0.02 22.70
C GLY A 509 17.73 0.17 21.30
N PHE A 510 17.11 0.97 20.43
CA PHE A 510 17.67 1.41 19.16
C PHE A 510 18.26 2.81 19.25
N ARG A 511 19.09 3.17 18.25
CA ARG A 511 19.61 4.52 18.01
C ARG A 511 19.39 4.90 16.55
N PRO A 512 19.09 6.17 16.25
CA PRO A 512 18.85 6.59 14.87
C PRO A 512 20.14 6.69 14.07
N THR A 513 20.02 6.55 12.75
CA THR A 513 21.10 6.61 11.76
C THR A 513 20.87 7.82 10.85
N LYS A 514 21.94 8.54 10.51
CA LYS A 514 21.84 9.71 9.63
C LYS A 514 21.43 9.27 8.22
N LEU A 515 20.50 10.02 7.62
CA LEU A 515 20.11 9.84 6.21
C LEU A 515 21.31 10.06 5.28
N ASN A 516 21.40 9.26 4.22
CA ASN A 516 22.37 9.47 3.16
C ASN A 516 21.97 10.71 2.34
N LYS A 517 22.84 11.73 2.31
CA LYS A 517 22.58 13.00 1.62
C LYS A 517 22.38 12.85 0.11
N GLN A 518 23.00 11.85 -0.52
CA GLN A 518 22.90 11.62 -1.95
C GLN A 518 21.55 10.99 -2.31
N ILE A 519 21.14 9.93 -1.60
CA ILE A 519 19.79 9.33 -1.74
C ILE A 519 18.70 10.38 -1.47
N MET A 520 18.88 11.23 -0.46
CA MET A 520 17.96 12.34 -0.16
C MET A 520 17.93 13.44 -1.24
N LYS A 521 19.01 13.62 -2.00
CA LYS A 521 19.08 14.58 -3.11
C LYS A 521 18.37 13.99 -4.34
N GLU A 522 18.76 12.80 -4.75
CA GLU A 522 18.17 12.06 -5.87
C GLU A 522 16.65 11.87 -5.70
N GLY A 523 16.19 11.53 -4.50
CA GLY A 523 14.76 11.42 -4.18
C GLY A 523 13.99 12.75 -4.27
N LYS A 524 14.63 13.88 -3.92
CA LYS A 524 14.03 15.23 -4.10
C LYS A 524 13.98 15.63 -5.58
N GLU A 525 14.95 15.20 -6.38
CA GLU A 525 15.01 15.48 -7.82
C GLU A 525 13.91 14.69 -8.56
N LEU A 526 13.83 13.39 -8.28
CA LEU A 526 12.76 12.50 -8.73
C LEU A 526 11.34 12.99 -8.39
N MET A 527 11.09 13.39 -7.13
CA MET A 527 9.75 13.85 -6.71
C MET A 527 9.30 15.04 -7.58
N ARG A 528 10.19 16.01 -7.79
CA ARG A 528 9.96 17.20 -8.60
C ARG A 528 9.75 16.88 -10.09
N GLU A 529 10.32 15.79 -10.58
CA GLU A 529 10.19 15.35 -11.99
C GLU A 529 8.90 14.58 -12.28
N ARG A 530 8.34 13.88 -11.29
CA ARG A 530 7.20 12.96 -11.50
C ARG A 530 5.89 13.35 -10.79
N TYR A 531 5.93 14.21 -9.78
CA TYR A 531 4.78 14.52 -8.94
C TYR A 531 4.50 16.03 -8.84
N HIS A 532 3.29 16.39 -8.40
CA HIS A 532 2.88 17.79 -8.30
C HIS A 532 3.79 18.60 -7.36
N LYS A 533 4.17 19.81 -7.78
CA LYS A 533 5.13 20.73 -7.14
C LYS A 533 4.87 21.05 -5.65
N ASP A 534 3.65 20.85 -5.17
CA ASP A 534 3.26 21.13 -3.78
C ASP A 534 3.61 19.98 -2.82
N PHE A 535 4.09 18.84 -3.36
CA PHE A 535 4.76 17.79 -2.59
C PHE A 535 6.15 18.24 -2.17
N VAL A 536 6.54 17.89 -0.93
CA VAL A 536 7.83 18.26 -0.35
C VAL A 536 8.45 17.04 0.35
N ILE A 537 9.72 16.75 0.06
CA ILE A 537 10.58 15.98 0.97
C ILE A 537 11.44 16.96 1.77
N ASP A 538 11.45 16.81 3.09
CA ASP A 538 12.39 17.51 3.97
C ASP A 538 13.00 16.58 5.02
N ASN A 539 13.88 17.07 5.91
CA ASN A 539 14.51 16.23 6.93
C ASN A 539 14.83 16.90 8.28
N ASP A 540 14.28 16.35 9.36
CA ASP A 540 14.67 16.67 10.74
C ASP A 540 15.67 15.63 11.26
N ASN A 541 16.96 15.99 11.20
CA ASN A 541 18.13 15.26 11.71
C ASN A 541 18.33 13.82 11.19
N TYR A 542 17.41 12.92 11.54
CA TYR A 542 17.40 11.49 11.27
C TYR A 542 16.13 11.02 10.53
N TRP A 543 15.10 11.85 10.48
CA TRP A 543 13.83 11.56 9.79
C TRP A 543 13.78 12.27 8.44
N MET A 544 13.37 11.53 7.41
CA MET A 544 12.86 12.07 6.15
C MET A 544 11.37 12.32 6.33
N PHE A 545 10.92 13.56 6.11
CA PHE A 545 9.51 13.90 6.07
C PHE A 545 9.02 13.97 4.64
N GLN A 546 7.76 13.56 4.45
CA GLN A 546 7.02 13.76 3.23
C GLN A 546 5.76 14.55 3.54
N GLY A 547 5.45 15.55 2.73
CA GLY A 547 4.40 16.49 3.00
C GLY A 547 3.78 17.12 1.76
N TRP A 548 2.69 17.85 2.00
CA TRP A 548 1.85 18.49 0.99
C TRP A 548 1.48 19.91 1.44
N LYS A 549 1.68 20.92 0.58
CA LYS A 549 1.40 22.35 0.88
C LYS A 549 1.92 22.79 2.26
N GLY A 550 3.13 22.33 2.63
CA GLY A 550 3.80 22.63 3.90
C GLY A 550 3.38 21.80 5.12
N ARG A 551 2.43 20.85 4.99
CA ARG A 551 2.04 19.92 6.07
C ARG A 551 2.82 18.62 5.97
N VAL A 552 3.46 18.19 7.06
CA VAL A 552 4.06 16.83 7.14
C VAL A 552 2.95 15.80 7.28
N LEU A 553 2.95 14.80 6.39
CA LEU A 553 1.96 13.72 6.35
C LEU A 553 2.56 12.35 6.73
N TYR A 554 3.83 12.10 6.40
CA TYR A 554 4.52 10.83 6.65
C TYR A 554 5.98 11.06 7.04
N ALA A 555 6.57 10.12 7.77
CA ALA A 555 7.96 10.17 8.22
C ALA A 555 8.66 8.81 8.08
N LEU A 556 9.84 8.79 7.47
CA LEU A 556 10.74 7.62 7.32
C LEU A 556 12.02 7.85 8.14
N SER A 557 12.53 6.83 8.81
CA SER A 557 13.81 6.85 9.52
C SER A 557 14.51 5.49 9.52
N PHE A 558 15.80 5.51 9.81
CA PHE A 558 16.67 4.33 9.84
C PHE A 558 17.32 4.19 11.21
N TRP A 559 17.34 2.97 11.73
CA TRP A 559 17.77 2.66 13.08
C TRP A 559 18.79 1.53 13.08
N LYS A 560 19.64 1.52 14.10
CA LYS A 560 20.51 0.37 14.42
C LYS A 560 20.36 0.06 15.91
N PRO A 561 20.61 -1.20 16.33
CA PRO A 561 20.77 -1.54 17.73
C PRO A 561 21.69 -0.55 18.46
N ALA A 562 21.24 -0.07 19.62
CA ALA A 562 22.14 0.54 20.59
C ALA A 562 23.05 -0.57 21.16
N LYS A 563 24.31 -0.24 21.43
CA LYS A 563 25.17 -1.12 22.22
C LYS A 563 24.52 -1.29 23.59
N LYS A 564 24.50 -2.52 24.12
CA LYS A 564 24.23 -2.73 25.55
C LYS A 564 25.30 -1.94 26.33
N GLN A 565 24.86 -1.13 27.30
CA GLN A 565 25.74 -0.43 28.24
C GLN A 565 26.17 -1.40 29.35
#